data_AF-A0A0R3KA23-F1
#
_entry.id   AF-A0A0R3KA23-F1
#
_cell.length_a   1.000
_cell.length_b   1.000
_cell.length_c   1.000
_cell.angle_alpha   90.00
_cell.angle_beta   90.00
_cell.angle_gamma   90.00
#
_symmetry.space_group_name_H-M   'P 1'
#
loop_
_entity.id
_entity.type
_entity.pdbx_description
1 polymer ?
#
loop_
_entity_poly.entity_id
_entity_poly.type
_entity_poly.pdbx_seq_one_letter_code
_entity_poly.pdbx_strand_id
1 'polypeptide(L)'
;MALMGLLSREQMLNPASAAFRVGIDKYRPIIATAMGYGWIVSRANARTDQLEAGRVYVRMNLQAARAGLSMHPVSQALQEFPEMAKVREEVSRRLSLADGETLQMLARLGYAAPAMPSARWPLEGRIRTV
;
A
#
# COMPACT_ATOMS: atom_id res chain seq x y z
N MET A 1 8.81 -25.89 5.58
CA MET A 1 9.29 -24.53 5.92
C MET A 1 9.06 -24.19 7.40
N ALA A 2 7.81 -24.09 7.89
CA ALA A 2 7.55 -23.79 9.29
C ALA A 2 8.06 -24.87 10.26
N LEU A 3 7.83 -26.16 9.95
CA LEU A 3 8.34 -27.29 10.74
C LEU A 3 9.86 -27.42 10.76
N MET A 4 10.57 -26.75 9.85
CA MET A 4 12.05 -26.75 9.76
C MET A 4 12.66 -25.51 10.45
N GLY A 5 11.87 -24.72 11.18
CA GLY A 5 12.33 -23.49 11.88
C GLY A 5 12.61 -22.29 10.97
N LEU A 6 12.57 -22.47 9.64
CA LEU A 6 12.85 -21.43 8.65
C LEU A 6 11.81 -20.30 8.62
N LEU A 7 10.62 -20.50 9.19
CA LEU A 7 9.58 -19.46 9.32
C LEU A 7 9.32 -19.07 10.77
N SER A 8 10.35 -19.15 11.64
CA SER A 8 10.24 -18.61 12.99
C SER A 8 10.23 -17.08 12.98
N ARG A 9 9.68 -16.46 14.04
CA ARG A 9 9.72 -14.99 14.22
C ARG A 9 11.14 -14.45 14.11
N GLU A 10 12.10 -15.11 14.76
CA GLU A 10 13.51 -14.72 14.73
C GLU A 10 14.08 -14.72 13.31
N GLN A 11 13.82 -15.78 12.53
CA GLN A 11 14.28 -15.84 11.14
C GLN A 11 13.60 -14.78 10.28
N MET A 12 12.30 -14.53 10.47
CA MET A 12 11.58 -13.49 9.73
C MET A 12 12.02 -12.06 10.06
N LEU A 13 12.51 -11.81 11.28
CA LEU A 13 13.05 -10.51 11.70
C LEU A 13 14.50 -10.29 11.28
N ASN A 14 15.25 -11.36 11.02
CA ASN A 14 16.65 -11.27 10.61
C ASN A 14 16.78 -10.94 9.11
N PRO A 15 17.26 -9.75 8.71
CA PRO A 15 17.40 -9.37 7.30
C PRO A 15 18.40 -10.24 6.52
N ALA A 16 19.31 -10.92 7.22
CA ALA A 16 20.27 -11.84 6.64
C ALA A 16 19.74 -13.29 6.53
N SER A 17 18.50 -13.56 6.93
CA SER A 17 17.92 -14.91 6.80
C SER A 17 17.44 -15.18 5.36
N ALA A 18 17.35 -16.47 5.01
CA ALA A 18 16.73 -16.88 3.76
C ALA A 18 15.24 -16.52 3.71
N ALA A 19 14.54 -16.62 4.85
CA ALA A 19 13.12 -16.33 4.95
C ALA A 19 12.80 -14.87 4.64
N PHE A 20 13.62 -13.95 5.16
CA PHE A 20 13.51 -12.53 4.88
C PHE A 20 13.78 -12.22 3.40
N ARG A 21 14.88 -12.77 2.84
CA ARG A 21 15.24 -12.60 1.42
C ARG A 21 14.14 -13.04 0.47
N VAL A 22 13.52 -14.20 0.71
CA VAL A 22 12.39 -14.69 -0.09
C VAL A 22 11.23 -13.69 -0.11
N GLY A 23 10.95 -13.04 1.04
CA GLY A 23 9.95 -11.97 1.10
C GLY A 23 10.31 -10.80 0.19
N ILE A 24 11.57 -10.33 0.25
CA ILE A 24 12.06 -9.24 -0.61
C ILE A 24 12.02 -9.63 -2.08
N ASP A 25 12.49 -10.82 -2.43
CA ASP A 25 12.54 -11.32 -3.81
C ASP A 25 11.15 -11.48 -4.40
N LYS A 26 10.14 -11.78 -3.59
CA LYS A 26 8.73 -11.78 -4.01
C LYS A 26 8.22 -10.38 -4.36
N TYR A 27 8.54 -9.36 -3.55
CA TYR A 27 8.02 -8.01 -3.76
C TYR A 27 8.79 -7.21 -4.81
N ARG A 28 10.08 -7.46 -5.00
CA ARG A 28 10.91 -6.73 -5.97
C ARG A 28 10.33 -6.70 -7.40
N PRO A 29 9.92 -7.83 -8.02
CA PRO A 29 9.32 -7.80 -9.34
C PRO A 29 7.94 -7.13 -9.36
N ILE A 30 7.18 -7.22 -8.26
CA ILE A 30 5.89 -6.53 -8.12
C ILE A 30 6.12 -5.01 -8.19
N ILE A 31 7.12 -4.48 -7.50
CA ILE A 31 7.41 -3.04 -7.53
C ILE A 31 8.07 -2.63 -8.86
N ALA A 32 8.97 -3.45 -9.41
CA ALA A 32 9.73 -3.14 -10.63
C ALA A 32 8.88 -3.12 -11.91
N THR A 33 7.75 -3.83 -11.93
CA THR A 33 6.82 -3.87 -13.08
C THR A 33 5.83 -2.70 -13.12
N ALA A 34 5.86 -1.82 -12.12
CA ALA A 34 5.02 -0.62 -12.12
C ALA A 34 5.40 0.31 -13.29
N MET A 35 4.40 0.71 -14.09
CA MET A 35 4.59 1.68 -15.16
C MET A 35 4.43 3.13 -14.68
N GLY A 36 3.84 3.31 -13.50
CA GLY A 36 3.76 4.60 -12.84
C GLY A 36 3.41 4.47 -11.37
N TYR A 37 3.59 5.56 -10.64
CA TYR A 37 3.17 5.71 -9.25
C TYR A 37 2.31 6.95 -9.09
N GLY A 38 1.28 6.84 -8.27
CA GLY A 38 0.44 7.95 -7.85
C GLY A 38 0.38 8.01 -6.34
N TRP A 39 0.36 9.21 -5.79
CA TRP A 39 0.29 9.43 -4.36
C TRP A 39 -0.68 10.56 -4.00
N ILE A 40 -1.17 10.54 -2.76
CA ILE A 40 -2.07 11.54 -2.21
C ILE A 40 -1.42 12.09 -0.96
N VAL A 41 -1.32 13.41 -0.89
CA VAL A 41 -0.73 14.16 0.22
C VAL A 41 -1.78 15.08 0.80
N SER A 42 -1.77 15.19 2.12
CA SER A 42 -2.56 16.17 2.87
C SER A 42 -1.65 17.10 3.67
N ARG A 43 -2.14 18.29 4.02
CA ARG A 43 -1.39 19.29 4.80
C ARG A 43 -1.18 18.91 6.27
N ALA A 44 -1.96 17.94 6.76
CA ALA A 44 -1.90 17.42 8.12
C ALA A 44 -2.36 15.94 8.10
N ASN A 45 -2.40 15.30 9.26
CA ASN A 45 -2.86 13.91 9.41
C ASN A 45 -4.12 13.81 10.29
N ALA A 46 -5.05 14.76 10.17
CA ALA A 46 -6.30 14.67 10.92
C ALA A 46 -7.22 13.61 10.31
N ARG A 47 -8.22 13.17 11.10
CA ARG A 47 -9.19 12.15 10.63
C ARG A 47 -9.95 12.61 9.37
N THR A 48 -10.24 13.90 9.26
CA THR A 48 -10.88 14.48 8.07
C THR A 48 -9.98 14.38 6.84
N ASP A 49 -8.67 14.60 6.99
CA ASP A 49 -7.70 14.46 5.90
C ASP A 49 -7.65 13.02 5.38
N GLN A 50 -7.65 12.05 6.28
CA GLN A 50 -7.66 10.62 5.94
C GLN A 50 -8.93 10.23 5.17
N LEU A 51 -10.09 10.74 5.59
CA LEU A 51 -11.36 10.49 4.89
C LEU A 51 -11.37 11.11 3.49
N GLU A 52 -10.89 12.35 3.36
CA GLU A 52 -10.78 13.01 2.06
C GLU A 52 -9.77 12.31 1.15
N ALA A 53 -8.62 11.87 1.69
CA ALA A 53 -7.66 11.07 0.94
C ALA A 53 -8.27 9.76 0.44
N GLY A 54 -9.08 9.09 1.26
CA GLY A 54 -9.86 7.91 0.85
C GLY A 54 -10.82 8.22 -0.31
N ARG A 55 -11.54 9.35 -0.26
CA ARG A 55 -12.43 9.79 -1.36
C ARG A 55 -11.65 10.07 -2.64
N VAL A 56 -10.52 10.76 -2.54
CA VAL A 56 -9.63 11.04 -3.69
C VAL A 56 -9.09 9.74 -4.28
N TYR A 57 -8.66 8.80 -3.43
CA TYR A 57 -8.13 7.51 -3.87
C TYR A 57 -9.17 6.69 -4.66
N VAL A 58 -10.42 6.63 -4.18
CA VAL A 58 -11.50 5.93 -4.88
C VAL A 58 -11.77 6.57 -6.24
N ARG A 59 -11.82 7.91 -6.31
CA ARG A 59 -11.99 8.62 -7.60
C ARG A 59 -10.84 8.32 -8.56
N MET A 60 -9.60 8.35 -8.08
CA MET A 60 -8.41 8.01 -8.88
C MET A 60 -8.50 6.56 -9.39
N ASN A 61 -8.93 5.62 -8.55
CA ASN A 61 -9.12 4.22 -8.95
C ASN A 61 -10.18 4.06 -10.05
N LEU A 62 -11.33 4.72 -9.92
CA LEU A 62 -12.40 4.67 -10.92
C LEU A 62 -11.96 5.29 -12.26
N GLN A 63 -11.18 6.38 -12.22
CA GLN A 63 -10.62 6.98 -13.44
C GLN A 63 -9.56 6.10 -14.09
N ALA A 64 -8.68 5.48 -13.30
CA ALA A 64 -7.72 4.49 -13.81
C ALA A 64 -8.44 3.33 -14.48
N ALA A 65 -9.48 2.78 -13.84
CA ALA A 65 -10.28 1.70 -14.40
C ALA A 65 -10.96 2.11 -15.71
N ARG A 66 -11.51 3.33 -15.79
CA ARG A 66 -12.08 3.88 -17.04
C ARG A 66 -11.06 3.98 -18.17
N ALA A 67 -9.79 4.25 -17.83
CA ALA A 67 -8.68 4.31 -18.77
C ALA A 67 -8.05 2.94 -19.09
N GLY A 68 -8.61 1.83 -18.56
CA GLY A 68 -8.05 0.49 -18.74
C GLY A 68 -6.80 0.21 -17.88
N LEU A 69 -6.49 1.08 -16.91
CA LEU A 69 -5.37 0.92 -15.99
C LEU A 69 -5.81 0.18 -14.72
N SER A 70 -4.93 -0.68 -14.23
CA SER A 70 -5.00 -1.29 -12.90
C SER A 70 -4.22 -0.46 -11.89
N MET A 71 -4.70 -0.42 -10.66
CA MET A 71 -4.07 0.29 -9.56
C MET A 71 -3.94 -0.62 -8.33
N HIS A 72 -2.76 -0.64 -7.71
CA HIS A 72 -2.46 -1.45 -6.53
C HIS A 72 -1.87 -0.57 -5.42
N PRO A 73 -2.52 -0.46 -4.25
CA PRO A 73 -1.98 0.31 -3.13
C PRO A 73 -0.71 -0.34 -2.59
N VAL A 74 0.25 0.49 -2.17
CA VAL A 74 1.55 0.07 -1.63
C VAL A 74 1.76 0.77 -0.28
N SER A 75 0.97 0.38 0.71
CA SER A 75 0.89 1.06 2.01
C SER A 75 1.98 0.67 3.01
N GLN A 76 2.90 -0.24 2.65
CA GLN A 76 3.92 -0.71 3.59
C GLN A 76 4.81 0.45 4.07
N ALA A 77 5.21 1.35 3.18
CA ALA A 77 6.03 2.51 3.53
C ALA A 77 5.27 3.58 4.33
N LEU A 78 3.94 3.45 4.49
CA LEU A 78 3.08 4.45 5.16
C LEU A 78 2.77 4.08 6.61
N GLN A 79 3.23 2.91 7.08
CA GLN A 79 2.86 2.40 8.38
C GLN A 79 3.41 3.29 9.51
N GLU A 80 2.59 3.57 10.53
CA GLU A 80 2.87 4.57 11.57
C GLU A 80 3.66 4.02 12.77
N PHE A 81 4.03 2.74 12.76
CA PHE A 81 4.84 2.16 13.85
C PHE A 81 6.28 2.70 13.87
N PRO A 82 6.93 2.75 15.06
CA PRO A 82 8.24 3.39 15.23
C PRO A 82 9.33 2.85 14.29
N GLU A 83 9.33 1.54 14.02
CA GLU A 83 10.31 0.88 13.17
C GLU A 83 10.26 1.35 11.71
N MET A 84 9.15 1.97 11.29
CA MET A 84 8.98 2.52 9.94
C MET A 84 9.29 4.02 9.85
N ALA A 85 9.64 4.69 10.96
CA ALA A 85 9.92 6.12 10.95
C ALA A 85 10.96 6.51 9.89
N LYS A 86 12.09 5.77 9.83
CA LYS A 86 13.14 6.01 8.83
C LYS A 86 12.66 5.80 7.39
N VAL A 87 11.81 4.80 7.17
CA VAL A 87 11.24 4.51 5.84
C VAL A 87 10.27 5.61 5.43
N ARG A 88 9.42 6.09 6.35
CA ARG A 88 8.51 7.22 6.11
C ARG A 88 9.28 8.49 5.76
N GLU A 89 10.30 8.84 6.53
CA GLU A 89 11.17 10.00 6.26
C GLU A 89 11.86 9.90 4.89
N GLU A 90 12.37 8.71 4.54
CA GLU A 90 12.99 8.49 3.24
C GLU A 90 11.99 8.68 2.09
N VAL A 91 10.78 8.14 2.21
CA VAL A 91 9.75 8.28 1.17
C VAL A 91 9.27 9.72 1.07
N SER A 92 9.03 10.41 2.19
CA SER A 92 8.68 11.84 2.19
C SER A 92 9.73 12.68 1.47
N ARG A 93 11.02 12.43 1.73
CA ARG A 93 12.12 13.12 1.04
C ARG A 93 12.15 12.80 -0.45
N ARG A 94 12.00 11.53 -0.84
CA ARG A 94 12.01 11.11 -2.26
C ARG A 94 10.85 11.69 -3.06
N LEU A 95 9.71 11.93 -2.41
CA LEU A 95 8.51 12.53 -3.01
C LEU A 95 8.44 14.05 -2.77
N SER A 96 9.46 14.65 -2.16
CA SER A 96 9.57 16.08 -1.90
C SER A 96 8.38 16.67 -1.15
N LEU A 97 7.87 15.95 -0.14
CA LEU A 97 6.84 16.47 0.77
C LEU A 97 7.39 17.64 1.59
N ALA A 98 6.55 18.65 1.81
CA ALA A 98 6.86 19.75 2.71
C ALA A 98 6.70 19.34 4.18
N ASP A 99 7.34 20.09 5.08
CA ASP A 99 7.21 19.87 6.51
C ASP A 99 5.74 20.00 6.95
N GLY A 100 5.29 19.02 7.75
CA GLY A 100 3.90 18.91 8.20
C GLY A 100 2.96 18.21 7.22
N GLU A 101 3.36 18.03 5.95
CA GLU A 101 2.58 17.23 5.01
C GLU A 101 2.62 15.74 5.36
N THR A 102 1.55 15.04 5.01
CA THR A 102 1.41 13.60 5.24
C THR A 102 1.11 12.88 3.93
N LEU A 103 1.92 11.87 3.64
CA LEU A 103 1.66 10.92 2.56
C LEU A 103 0.54 9.95 2.97
N GLN A 104 -0.68 10.22 2.51
CA GLN A 104 -1.87 9.45 2.89
C GLN A 104 -1.98 8.15 2.10
N MET A 105 -1.67 8.17 0.80
CA MET A 105 -1.77 7.01 -0.07
C MET A 105 -0.61 6.98 -1.06
N LEU A 106 -0.15 5.77 -1.38
CA LEU A 106 0.80 5.47 -2.44
C LEU A 106 0.28 4.26 -3.21
N ALA A 107 0.24 4.34 -4.53
CA ALA A 107 -0.17 3.23 -5.39
C ALA A 107 0.71 3.14 -6.63
N ARG A 108 0.91 1.90 -7.08
CA ARG A 108 1.48 1.61 -8.39
C ARG A 108 0.36 1.46 -9.43
N LEU A 109 0.64 1.85 -10.67
CA LEU A 109 -0.30 1.82 -11.78
C LEU A 109 0.32 1.15 -13.00
N GLY A 110 -0.54 0.56 -13.83
CA GLY A 110 -0.18 0.01 -15.13
C GLY A 110 -1.29 -0.85 -15.73
N TYR A 111 -1.06 -1.37 -16.92
CA TYR A 111 -1.89 -2.39 -17.54
C TYR A 111 -1.59 -3.76 -16.92
N ALA A 112 -2.66 -4.50 -16.64
CA ALA A 112 -2.57 -5.86 -16.10
C ALA A 112 -3.68 -6.71 -16.70
N ALA A 113 -3.49 -8.03 -16.72
CA ALA A 113 -4.55 -8.95 -17.06
C ALA A 113 -5.72 -8.79 -16.06
N PRO A 114 -6.98 -9.00 -16.48
CA PRO A 114 -8.13 -8.98 -15.58
C PRO A 114 -7.93 -9.94 -14.41
N ALA A 115 -8.16 -9.46 -13.19
CA ALA A 115 -8.13 -10.27 -11.98
C ALA A 115 -9.55 -10.63 -11.55
N MET A 116 -9.74 -11.80 -10.95
CA MET A 116 -11.02 -12.15 -10.35
C MET A 116 -11.36 -11.16 -9.22
N PRO A 117 -12.63 -10.72 -9.10
CA PRO A 117 -13.07 -9.91 -7.97
C PRO A 117 -12.82 -10.66 -6.66
N SER A 118 -12.28 -9.97 -5.66
CA SER A 118 -12.21 -10.51 -4.30
C SER A 118 -13.62 -10.61 -3.70
N ALA A 119 -13.82 -11.60 -2.84
CA ALA A 119 -15.10 -11.78 -2.16
C ALA A 119 -15.53 -10.50 -1.40
N ARG A 120 -16.84 -10.26 -1.33
CA ARG A 120 -17.46 -9.16 -0.57
C ARG A 120 -18.49 -9.73 0.40
N TRP A 121 -18.68 -9.06 1.53
CA TRP A 121 -19.78 -9.38 2.44
C TRP A 121 -21.12 -9.12 1.75
N PRO A 122 -22.17 -9.93 2.03
CA PRO A 122 -23.52 -9.63 1.60
C PRO A 122 -24.00 -8.27 2.11
N LEU A 123 -24.85 -7.62 1.32
CA LEU A 123 -25.31 -6.26 1.57
C LEU A 123 -26.16 -6.19 2.84
N GLU A 124 -27.01 -7.19 3.04
CA GLU A 124 -27.98 -7.32 4.12
C GLU A 124 -27.29 -7.36 5.49
N GLY A 125 -26.04 -7.84 5.54
CA GLY A 125 -25.23 -7.85 6.76
C GLY A 125 -24.49 -6.55 7.05
N ARG A 126 -24.55 -5.54 6.15
CA ARG A 126 -23.76 -4.30 6.22
C ARG A 126 -24.57 -3.01 6.07
N ILE A 127 -25.82 -3.08 5.62
CA ILE A 127 -26.76 -1.96 5.57
C ILE A 127 -27.91 -2.22 6.55
N ARG A 128 -28.21 -1.22 7.38
CA ARG A 128 -29.45 -1.20 8.19
C ARG A 128 -30.52 -0.48 7.38
N THR A 129 -31.64 -1.14 7.14
CA THR A 129 -32.87 -0.47 6.71
C THR A 129 -33.39 0.37 7.87
N VAL A 130 -33.65 1.65 7.61
CA VAL A 130 -34.29 2.59 8.52
C VAL A 130 -35.78 2.62 8.21
#